data_AF-A0A7X1WQE5-F1
#
_entry.id   AF-A0A7X1WQE5-F1
#
_cell.length_a   1.000
_cell.length_b   1.000
_cell.length_c   1.000
_cell.angle_alpha   90.00
_cell.angle_beta   90.00
_cell.angle_gamma   90.00
#
_symmetry.space_group_name_H-M   'P 1'
#
loop_
_entity.id
_entity.type
_entity.pdbx_description
1 polymer ?
#
loop_
_entity_poly.entity_id
_entity_poly.type
_entity_poly.pdbx_seq_one_letter_code
_entity_poly.pdbx_strand_id
1 'polypeptide(L)'
;TVVGPANEEVYCDEHARVRLQFPWDREDRNDDRSSCWVRVCQSWAGAGWGHVALPRIGQEVLVAFLHGDPDQPMVIGRSYHAINRTPYKLPEFKAISPIRSKELHGQRHNELRLDDTHGQI
;
A
#
# COMPACT_ATOMS: atom_id res chain seq x y z
N THR A 1 2.05 -8.86 -4.29
CA THR A 1 1.08 -7.87 -4.77
C THR A 1 -0.21 -7.99 -4.00
N VAL A 2 -0.90 -6.89 -3.71
CA VAL A 2 -2.22 -6.93 -3.05
C VAL A 2 -3.28 -7.43 -4.02
N VAL A 3 -4.14 -8.35 -3.57
CA VAL A 3 -5.19 -8.98 -4.37
C VAL A 3 -6.54 -8.95 -3.66
N GLY A 4 -7.60 -9.22 -4.39
CA GLY A 4 -8.97 -9.23 -3.89
C GLY A 4 -9.97 -9.61 -4.99
N PRO A 5 -11.28 -9.51 -4.72
CA PRO A 5 -12.32 -9.87 -5.66
C PRO A 5 -12.28 -9.05 -6.93
N ALA A 6 -12.83 -9.60 -8.01
CA ALA A 6 -13.03 -8.84 -9.24
C ALA A 6 -13.91 -7.60 -8.99
N ASN A 7 -13.57 -6.49 -9.66
CA ASN A 7 -14.24 -5.19 -9.60
C ASN A 7 -14.10 -4.41 -8.28
N GLU A 8 -13.30 -4.89 -7.32
CA GLU A 8 -12.94 -4.12 -6.13
C GLU A 8 -11.62 -3.36 -6.34
N GLU A 9 -11.51 -2.19 -5.70
CA GLU A 9 -10.24 -1.44 -5.64
C GLU A 9 -9.52 -1.63 -4.30
N VAL A 10 -10.28 -1.85 -3.24
CA VAL A 10 -9.78 -2.04 -1.87
C VAL A 10 -10.45 -3.27 -1.29
N TYR A 11 -9.65 -4.22 -0.80
CA TYR A 11 -10.16 -5.41 -0.14
C TYR A 11 -9.43 -5.63 1.18
N CYS A 12 -10.13 -5.38 2.28
CA CYS A 12 -9.63 -5.55 3.64
C CYS A 12 -10.73 -6.06 4.57
N ASP A 13 -10.32 -6.56 5.74
CA ASP A 13 -11.24 -6.92 6.82
C ASP A 13 -11.27 -5.87 7.95
N GLU A 14 -11.99 -6.19 9.03
CA GLU A 14 -12.16 -5.34 10.21
C GLU A 14 -10.86 -4.97 10.93
N HIS A 15 -9.75 -5.64 10.63
CA HIS A 15 -8.43 -5.40 11.20
C HIS A 15 -7.47 -4.72 10.22
N ALA A 16 -7.99 -4.18 9.11
CA ALA A 16 -7.19 -3.57 8.04
C ALA A 16 -6.12 -4.52 7.46
N ARG A 17 -6.40 -5.83 7.48
CA ARG A 17 -5.56 -6.84 6.83
C ARG A 17 -5.88 -6.89 5.34
N VAL A 18 -4.93 -7.36 4.54
CA VAL A 18 -5.10 -7.52 3.08
C VAL A 18 -4.75 -8.95 2.67
N ARG A 19 -5.10 -9.32 1.44
CA ARG A 19 -4.62 -10.55 0.82
C ARG A 19 -3.57 -10.26 -0.24
N LEU A 20 -2.65 -11.19 -0.41
CA LEU A 20 -1.47 -11.01 -1.24
C LEU A 20 -1.30 -12.19 -2.21
N GLN A 21 -0.87 -11.88 -3.43
CA GLN A 21 -0.18 -12.84 -4.28
C GLN A 21 1.33 -12.72 -4.04
N PHE A 22 1.99 -13.83 -3.77
CA PHE A 22 3.45 -13.90 -3.77
C PHE A 22 4.00 -14.22 -5.17
N PRO A 23 5.15 -13.65 -5.58
CA PRO A 23 5.69 -13.86 -6.92
C PRO A 23 6.17 -15.29 -7.19
N TRP A 24 6.44 -16.06 -6.14
CA TRP A 24 6.83 -17.47 -6.22
C TRP A 24 5.64 -18.43 -6.27
N ASP A 25 4.43 -17.94 -5.97
CA ASP A 25 3.22 -18.73 -6.03
C ASP A 25 2.69 -18.78 -7.46
N ARG A 26 2.62 -20.01 -8.00
CA ARG A 26 2.28 -20.31 -9.39
C ARG A 26 0.93 -21.01 -9.54
N GLU A 27 0.35 -21.47 -8.44
CA GLU A 27 -0.91 -22.24 -8.45
C GLU A 27 -2.12 -21.33 -8.29
N ASP A 28 -1.92 -20.18 -7.66
CA ASP A 28 -2.99 -19.25 -7.36
C ASP A 28 -3.38 -18.33 -8.52
N ARG A 29 -4.56 -17.72 -8.40
CA ARG A 29 -5.28 -17.03 -9.47
C ARG A 29 -5.23 -15.51 -9.35
N ASN A 30 -4.42 -14.97 -8.45
CA ASN A 30 -4.38 -13.53 -8.14
C ASN A 30 -5.74 -12.97 -7.71
N ASP A 31 -6.47 -13.69 -6.87
CA ASP A 31 -7.83 -13.35 -6.45
C ASP A 31 -7.96 -13.23 -4.92
N ASP A 32 -9.19 -13.15 -4.42
CA ASP A 32 -9.49 -13.05 -2.99
C ASP A 32 -9.17 -14.33 -2.20
N ARG A 33 -8.62 -15.37 -2.83
CA ARG A 33 -8.24 -16.63 -2.17
C ARG A 33 -6.74 -16.85 -2.09
N SER A 34 -5.93 -15.96 -2.69
CA SER A 34 -4.49 -16.19 -2.85
C SER A 34 -3.65 -16.26 -1.59
N SER A 35 -4.16 -15.75 -0.48
CA SER A 35 -3.50 -15.90 0.81
C SER A 35 -4.48 -15.89 1.96
N CYS A 36 -3.96 -16.17 3.15
CA CYS A 36 -4.59 -15.74 4.40
C CYS A 36 -4.64 -14.21 4.49
N TRP A 37 -5.33 -13.71 5.52
CA TRP A 37 -5.32 -12.29 5.85
C TRP A 37 -3.99 -11.87 6.47
N VAL A 38 -3.30 -10.93 5.83
CA VAL A 38 -1.98 -10.44 6.22
C VAL A 38 -2.09 -9.07 6.86
N ARG A 39 -1.52 -8.91 8.07
CA ARG A 39 -1.50 -7.63 8.79
C ARG A 39 -0.62 -6.59 8.08
N VAL A 40 -1.02 -5.33 8.17
CA VAL A 40 -0.32 -4.20 7.56
C VAL A 40 0.23 -3.28 8.64
N CYS A 41 1.55 -3.11 8.67
CA CYS A 41 2.22 -2.12 9.50
C CYS A 41 1.74 -0.72 9.12
N GLN A 42 1.36 0.06 10.12
CA GLN A 42 0.96 1.45 9.98
C GLN A 42 2.04 2.36 10.59
N SER A 43 2.10 3.62 10.15
CA SER A 43 3.03 4.59 10.72
C SER A 43 2.73 4.95 12.18
N TRP A 44 1.46 4.88 12.58
CA TRP A 44 1.03 5.14 13.95
C TRP A 44 -0.24 4.35 14.27
N ALA A 45 -0.19 3.45 15.26
CA ALA A 45 -1.32 2.60 15.62
C ALA A 45 -1.47 2.49 17.14
N GLY A 46 -2.62 2.91 17.66
CA GLY A 46 -3.02 2.77 19.05
C GLY A 46 -4.43 2.20 19.19
N ALA A 47 -4.87 1.97 20.41
CA ALA A 47 -6.20 1.42 20.69
C ALA A 47 -7.31 2.44 20.35
N GLY A 48 -7.84 2.38 19.12
CA GLY A 48 -8.90 3.27 18.64
C GLY A 48 -8.43 4.60 18.06
N TRP A 49 -7.13 4.78 17.82
CA TRP A 49 -6.56 6.02 17.29
C TRP A 49 -5.28 5.75 16.48
N GLY A 50 -4.89 6.70 15.62
CA GLY A 50 -3.68 6.60 14.81
C GLY A 50 -3.90 6.97 13.34
N HIS A 51 -3.04 6.45 12.47
CA HIS A 51 -3.08 6.63 11.03
C HIS A 51 -3.33 5.29 10.33
N VAL A 52 -4.24 5.27 9.36
CA VAL A 52 -4.53 4.10 8.54
C VAL A 52 -4.45 4.48 7.06
N ALA A 53 -3.53 3.85 6.35
CA ALA A 53 -3.51 3.86 4.90
C ALA A 53 -3.64 2.41 4.42
N LEU A 54 -4.72 2.04 3.74
CA LEU A 54 -4.91 0.68 3.24
C LEU A 54 -4.12 0.44 1.94
N PRO A 55 -3.43 -0.70 1.78
CA PRO A 55 -2.95 -1.13 0.46
C PRO A 55 -4.13 -1.39 -0.47
N ARG A 56 -4.08 -0.88 -1.70
CA ARG A 56 -5.09 -1.13 -2.73
C ARG A 56 -4.71 -2.32 -3.59
N ILE A 57 -5.69 -2.98 -4.19
CA ILE A 57 -5.47 -4.11 -5.11
C ILE A 57 -4.53 -3.66 -6.24
N GLY A 58 -3.57 -4.51 -6.58
CA GLY A 58 -2.52 -4.23 -7.56
C GLY A 58 -1.29 -3.49 -7.01
N GLN A 59 -1.34 -2.94 -5.79
CA GLN A 59 -0.16 -2.31 -5.19
C GLN A 59 0.87 -3.36 -4.75
N GLU A 60 2.14 -2.99 -4.87
CA GLU A 60 3.26 -3.77 -4.35
C GLU A 60 3.50 -3.42 -2.88
N VAL A 61 3.83 -4.45 -2.10
CA VAL A 61 4.07 -4.35 -0.67
C VAL A 61 5.32 -5.16 -0.32
N LEU A 62 6.06 -4.70 0.68
CA LEU A 62 7.15 -5.45 1.27
C LEU A 62 6.60 -6.32 2.39
N VAL A 63 6.87 -7.61 2.33
CA VAL A 63 6.44 -8.60 3.32
C VAL A 63 7.64 -9.08 4.11
N ALA A 64 7.55 -8.97 5.43
CA ALA A 64 8.43 -9.67 6.36
C ALA A 64 7.74 -10.92 6.89
N PHE A 65 8.53 -11.88 7.32
CA PHE A 65 8.09 -13.12 7.92
C PHE A 65 8.51 -13.12 9.39
N LEU A 66 7.55 -13.20 10.31
CA LEU A 66 7.82 -13.09 11.74
C LEU A 66 8.72 -14.25 12.17
N HIS A 67 9.85 -13.95 12.80
CA HIS A 67 10.89 -14.94 13.16
C HIS A 67 11.41 -15.75 11.96
N GLY A 68 11.25 -15.25 10.72
CA GLY A 68 11.60 -15.98 9.50
C GLY A 68 10.60 -17.06 9.09
N ASP A 69 9.45 -17.17 9.76
CA ASP A 69 8.42 -18.17 9.46
C ASP A 69 7.56 -17.74 8.26
N PRO A 70 7.62 -18.46 7.11
CA PRO A 70 6.82 -18.15 5.92
C PRO A 70 5.31 -18.17 6.17
N ASP A 71 4.85 -18.89 7.20
CA ASP A 71 3.43 -18.97 7.56
C ASP A 71 2.94 -17.77 8.38
N GLN A 72 3.86 -16.86 8.76
CA GLN A 72 3.55 -15.65 9.53
C GLN A 72 3.94 -14.38 8.79
N PRO A 73 3.32 -14.09 7.62
CA PRO A 73 3.60 -12.88 6.87
C PRO A 73 3.07 -11.63 7.57
N MET A 74 3.77 -10.51 7.39
CA MET A 74 3.35 -9.18 7.77
C MET A 74 3.83 -8.16 6.73
N VAL A 75 2.95 -7.29 6.26
CA VAL A 75 3.33 -6.17 5.40
C VAL A 75 4.03 -5.11 6.25
N ILE A 76 5.26 -4.76 5.89
CA ILE A 76 6.10 -3.79 6.62
C ILE A 76 6.39 -2.50 5.85
N GLY A 77 6.04 -2.46 4.57
CA GLY A 77 6.33 -1.30 3.75
C GLY A 77 5.70 -1.37 2.37
N ARG A 78 5.94 -0.31 1.60
CA ARG A 78 5.50 -0.17 0.20
C ARG A 78 6.59 0.50 -0.60
N SER A 79 6.64 0.15 -1.88
CA SER A 79 7.56 0.73 -2.85
C SER A 79 6.78 1.22 -4.06
N TYR A 80 7.31 2.28 -4.68
CA TYR A 80 6.97 2.61 -6.06
C TYR A 80 7.87 1.80 -7.01
N HIS A 81 7.37 1.51 -8.20
CA HIS A 81 8.10 0.83 -9.27
C HIS A 81 7.67 1.40 -10.64
N ALA A 82 8.09 0.77 -11.74
CA ALA A 82 7.91 1.32 -13.10
C ALA A 82 6.44 1.60 -13.51
N ILE A 83 5.49 0.82 -12.98
CA ILE A 83 4.04 0.94 -13.25
C ILE A 83 3.37 1.78 -12.15
N ASN A 84 3.53 1.42 -10.87
CA ASN A 84 3.09 2.24 -9.74
C ASN A 84 4.13 3.32 -9.44
N ARG A 85 4.05 4.45 -10.15
CA ARG A 85 5.02 5.56 -10.06
C ARG A 85 4.74 6.51 -8.91
N THR A 86 5.75 7.27 -8.51
CA THR A 86 5.62 8.35 -7.54
C THR A 86 4.59 9.41 -7.98
N PRO A 87 3.92 10.11 -7.05
CA PRO A 87 2.90 11.11 -7.38
C PRO A 87 3.41 12.29 -8.23
N TYR A 88 4.71 12.57 -8.15
CA TYR A 88 5.41 13.55 -8.96
C TYR A 88 6.55 12.91 -9.74
N LYS A 89 6.90 13.53 -10.86
CA LYS A 89 8.03 13.12 -11.69
C LYS A 89 9.34 13.46 -10.95
N LEU A 90 10.16 12.44 -10.72
CA LEU A 90 11.49 12.58 -10.15
C LEU A 90 12.56 12.39 -11.24
N PRO A 91 13.71 13.08 -11.13
CA PRO A 91 14.15 13.97 -10.05
C PRO A 91 13.67 15.45 -10.18
N GLU A 92 12.78 15.76 -11.12
CA GLU A 92 12.33 17.13 -11.42
C GLU A 92 11.70 17.83 -10.21
N PHE A 93 10.78 17.16 -9.50
CA PHE A 93 10.09 17.69 -8.33
C PHE A 93 10.67 17.18 -7.00
N LYS A 94 12.00 17.06 -6.91
CA LYS A 94 12.68 16.48 -5.72
C LYS A 94 12.54 17.28 -4.42
N ALA A 95 12.10 18.54 -4.49
CA ALA A 95 11.83 19.38 -3.32
C ALA A 95 10.39 19.22 -2.78
N ILE A 96 9.54 18.45 -3.46
CA ILE A 96 8.14 18.26 -3.06
C ILE A 96 7.99 16.99 -2.22
N SER A 97 7.40 17.15 -1.03
CA SER A 97 7.09 16.09 -0.08
C SER A 97 5.56 15.98 0.11
N PRO A 98 4.85 15.13 -0.66
CA PRO A 98 3.40 15.05 -0.60
C PRO A 98 2.87 13.88 0.24
N ILE A 99 1.67 14.06 0.78
CA ILE A 99 0.74 13.00 1.20
C ILE A 99 -0.47 13.09 0.27
N ARG A 100 -0.49 12.24 -0.78
CA ARG A 100 -1.55 12.21 -1.80
C ARG A 100 -2.40 10.94 -1.66
N SER A 101 -3.71 11.10 -1.58
CA SER A 101 -4.68 10.00 -1.62
C SER A 101 -5.14 9.68 -3.04
N LYS A 102 -6.14 8.83 -3.20
CA LYS A 102 -6.84 8.60 -4.46
C LYS A 102 -8.32 8.42 -4.16
N GLU A 103 -9.19 8.98 -4.98
CA GLU A 103 -10.62 8.70 -4.95
C GLU A 103 -10.87 7.20 -5.13
N LEU A 104 -11.88 6.65 -4.46
CA LEU A 104 -12.26 5.25 -4.61
C LEU A 104 -13.11 5.09 -5.89
N HIS A 105 -12.74 4.17 -6.77
CA HIS A 105 -13.33 3.96 -8.10
C HIS A 105 -13.30 5.18 -9.02
N GLY A 106 -12.49 6.19 -8.68
CA GLY A 106 -12.36 7.44 -9.43
C GLY A 106 -10.91 7.76 -9.76
N GLN A 107 -10.70 8.98 -10.28
CA GLN A 107 -9.39 9.47 -10.70
C GLN A 107 -8.94 10.71 -9.92
N ARG A 108 -9.79 11.27 -9.05
CA ARG A 108 -9.44 12.44 -8.24
C ARG A 108 -8.56 12.04 -7.06
N HIS A 109 -8.07 13.03 -6.33
CA HIS A 109 -7.31 12.82 -5.11
C HIS A 109 -7.47 14.01 -4.16
N ASN A 110 -7.14 13.79 -2.89
CA ASN A 110 -6.83 14.86 -1.94
C ASN A 110 -5.31 14.85 -1.69
N GLU A 111 -4.73 16.01 -1.41
CA GLU A 111 -3.28 16.12 -1.17
C GLU A 111 -2.96 17.15 -0.09
N LEU A 112 -2.08 16.76 0.83
CA LEU A 112 -1.25 17.70 1.59
C LEU A 112 0.12 17.73 0.93
N ARG A 113 0.62 18.92 0.60
CA ARG A 113 1.90 19.09 -0.11
C ARG A 113 2.80 20.06 0.65
N LEU A 114 4.01 19.62 0.94
CA LEU A 114 5.09 20.47 1.45
C LEU A 114 6.09 20.70 0.31
N ASP A 115 6.46 21.95 0.07
CA ASP A 115 7.39 22.35 -0.99
C ASP A 115 8.60 23.02 -0.34
N ASP A 116 9.73 22.32 -0.36
CA ASP A 116 10.97 22.73 0.29
C ASP A 116 11.84 23.62 -0.62
N THR A 117 11.26 24.23 -1.66
CA THR A 117 11.99 25.13 -2.56
C THR A 117 12.47 26.37 -1.80
N HIS A 118 13.77 26.64 -1.88
CA HIS A 118 14.39 27.76 -1.19
C HIS A 118 13.69 29.10 -1.49
N GLY A 119 13.30 29.82 -0.44
CA GLY A 119 12.61 31.11 -0.53
C GLY A 119 11.10 31.03 -0.76
N GLN A 120 10.49 29.84 -0.61
CA GLN A 120 9.04 29.63 -0.73
C GLN A 120 8.37 29.07 0.54
N ILE A 121 9.05 29.17 1.68
CA ILE A 121 8.59 28.72 3.01
C ILE A 121 8.57 29.92 3.96
#